data_AF-A0A938DLE4-F1
#
_entry.id   AF-A0A938DLE4-F1
#
_cell.length_a   1.000
_cell.length_b   1.000
_cell.length_c   1.000
_cell.angle_alpha   90.00
_cell.angle_beta   90.00
_cell.angle_gamma   90.00
#
_symmetry.space_group_name_H-M   'P 1'
#
loop_
_entity.id
_entity.type
_entity.pdbx_description
1 polymer ?
#
loop_
_entity_poly.entity_id
_entity_poly.type
_entity_poly.pdbx_seq_one_letter_code
_entity_poly.pdbx_strand_id
1 'polypeptide(L)'
;MKGDRVEVVVDVGDGTRTFEIVASKAGRRVETTTGRGVVEVSEVTRTGQPVRTARFMATRVVAMIEHPLDGDEEPDARAPRARRVSPDQEGLGLDV
;
A
#
# COMPACT_ATOMS: atom_id res chain seq x y z
N MET A 1 -6.40 10.51 -9.55
CA MET A 1 -6.13 9.41 -8.61
C MET A 1 -7.40 8.59 -8.43
N LYS A 2 -7.74 7.75 -9.42
CA LYS A 2 -8.52 6.55 -9.07
C LYS A 2 -7.63 5.72 -8.17
N GLY A 3 -8.21 4.89 -7.30
CA GLY A 3 -7.55 3.70 -6.79
C GLY A 3 -6.64 3.92 -5.59
N ASP A 4 -7.19 3.59 -4.42
CA ASP A 4 -6.62 2.56 -3.57
C ASP A 4 -7.72 1.53 -3.38
N ARG A 5 -7.35 0.29 -3.10
CA ARG A 5 -8.31 -0.77 -2.79
C ARG A 5 -7.88 -1.54 -1.55
N VAL A 6 -8.84 -1.83 -0.69
CA VAL A 6 -8.67 -2.74 0.43
C VAL A 6 -9.66 -3.90 0.27
N GLU A 7 -9.15 -5.12 0.35
CA GLU A 7 -9.95 -6.33 0.47
C GLU A 7 -9.95 -6.78 1.93
N VAL A 8 -11.14 -6.99 2.51
CA VAL A 8 -11.31 -7.49 3.87
C VAL A 8 -12.00 -8.84 3.84
N VAL A 9 -11.31 -9.86 4.33
CA VAL A 9 -11.86 -11.22 4.47
C VAL A 9 -12.37 -11.39 5.89
N VAL A 10 -13.64 -11.76 6.03
CA VAL A 10 -14.34 -11.85 7.31
C VAL A 10 -14.94 -13.24 7.49
N ASP A 11 -14.74 -13.84 8.67
CA ASP A 11 -15.46 -15.03 9.10
C ASP A 11 -16.93 -14.70 9.40
N VAL A 12 -17.85 -15.39 8.73
CA VAL A 12 -19.30 -15.22 8.90
C VAL A 12 -19.96 -16.35 9.67
N GLY A 13 -19.19 -17.33 10.14
CA GLY A 13 -19.62 -18.47 10.97
C GLY A 13 -19.83 -19.77 10.19
N ASP A 14 -20.17 -19.69 8.90
CA ASP A 14 -20.31 -20.82 7.97
C ASP A 14 -19.26 -20.77 6.84
N GLY A 15 -18.29 -19.87 6.93
CA GLY A 15 -17.25 -19.66 5.95
C GLY A 15 -16.68 -18.25 6.00
N THR A 16 -16.05 -17.82 4.92
CA THR A 16 -15.50 -16.47 4.79
C THR A 16 -16.26 -15.66 3.75
N ARG A 17 -16.28 -14.34 3.93
CA ARG A 17 -16.73 -13.37 2.92
C ARG A 17 -15.67 -12.32 2.69
N THR A 18 -15.42 -12.03 1.42
CA THR A 18 -14.52 -10.96 1.00
C THR A 18 -15.33 -9.70 0.69
N PHE A 19 -14.91 -8.58 1.26
CA PHE A 19 -15.46 -7.25 1.00
C PHE A 19 -14.40 -6.38 0.33
N GLU A 20 -14.76 -5.77 -0.78
CA GLU A 20 -13.89 -4.85 -1.49
C GLU A 20 -14.29 -3.40 -1.21
N ILE A 21 -13.33 -2.57 -0.79
CA ILE A 21 -13.50 -1.14 -0.59
C ILE A 21 -12.55 -0.42 -1.54
N VAL A 22 -13.10 0.37 -2.45
CA VAL A 22 -12.34 1.05 -3.50
C VAL A 22 -12.56 2.55 -3.41
N ALA A 23 -11.48 3.32 -3.57
CA ALA A 23 -11.60 4.76 -3.81
C ALA A 23 -12.27 5.02 -5.17
N SER A 24 -13.58 5.29 -5.13
CA SER A 24 -14.46 5.30 -6.31
C SER A 24 -14.22 6.48 -7.27
N LYS A 25 -13.59 7.56 -6.81
CA LYS A 25 -13.37 8.79 -7.60
C LYS A 25 -11.94 9.29 -7.57
N ALA A 26 -11.59 10.03 -8.62
CA ALA A 26 -10.31 10.70 -8.72
C ALA A 26 -10.02 11.59 -7.50
N GLY A 27 -8.84 11.40 -6.87
CA GLY A 27 -8.39 12.20 -5.74
C GLY A 27 -8.88 11.70 -4.39
N ARG A 28 -9.54 10.55 -4.34
CA ARG A 28 -9.90 9.86 -3.10
C ARG A 28 -8.92 8.73 -2.83
N ARG A 29 -8.80 8.34 -1.57
CA ARG A 29 -8.00 7.21 -1.10
C ARG A 29 -8.80 6.34 -0.15
N VAL A 30 -8.29 5.15 0.15
CA VAL A 30 -8.83 4.31 1.21
C VAL A 30 -7.94 4.46 2.44
N GLU A 31 -8.56 4.71 3.60
CA GLU A 31 -7.88 4.73 4.88
C GLU A 31 -8.39 3.61 5.77
N THR A 32 -7.46 2.95 6.46
CA THR A 32 -7.76 1.90 7.43
C THR A 32 -7.41 2.38 8.83
N THR A 33 -8.31 2.18 9.79
CA THR A 33 -8.03 2.36 11.21
C THR A 33 -8.48 1.13 11.98
N THR A 34 -7.61 0.59 12.84
CA THR A 34 -7.96 -0.50 13.76
C THR A 34 -7.94 0.01 15.18
N GLY A 35 -9.05 -0.18 15.90
CA GLY A 35 -9.15 0.25 17.30
C GLY A 35 -10.47 -0.14 17.93
N ARG A 36 -10.51 -0.21 19.26
CA ARG A 36 -11.73 -0.51 20.03
C ARG A 36 -12.48 -1.77 19.55
N GLY A 37 -11.75 -2.78 19.10
CA GLY A 37 -12.32 -4.05 18.61
C GLY A 37 -12.96 -3.97 17.21
N VAL A 38 -12.72 -2.90 16.46
CA VAL A 38 -13.26 -2.68 15.12
C VAL A 38 -12.13 -2.35 14.15
N VAL A 39 -12.24 -2.88 12.93
CA VAL A 39 -11.48 -2.42 11.76
C VAL A 39 -12.40 -1.52 10.95
N GLU A 40 -12.04 -0.24 10.83
CA GLU A 40 -12.72 0.74 9.99
C GLU A 40 -11.95 0.91 8.68
N VAL A 41 -12.64 0.81 7.55
CA VAL A 41 -12.08 1.06 6.22
C VAL A 41 -12.92 2.14 5.57
N SER A 42 -12.32 3.30 5.30
CA SER A 42 -13.02 4.48 4.81
C SER A 42 -12.48 4.93 3.46
N GLU A 43 -13.36 5.11 2.49
CA GLU A 43 -13.04 5.98 1.35
C GLU A 43 -13.07 7.42 1.83
N VAL A 44 -11.96 8.14 1.69
CA VAL A 44 -11.83 9.53 2.09
C VAL A 44 -11.54 10.44 0.89
N THR A 45 -11.93 11.71 1.00
CA THR A 45 -11.48 12.75 0.06
C THR A 45 -9.99 13.02 0.21
N ARG A 46 -9.42 13.80 -0.72
CA ARG A 46 -8.02 14.27 -0.63
C ARG A 46 -7.68 14.96 0.70
N THR A 47 -8.66 15.59 1.34
CA THR A 47 -8.50 16.29 2.61
C THR A 47 -8.79 15.40 3.83
N GLY A 48 -8.98 14.09 3.63
CA GLY A 48 -9.26 13.14 4.71
C GLY A 48 -10.72 13.09 5.15
N GLN A 49 -11.65 13.71 4.44
CA GLN A 49 -13.06 13.67 4.83
C GLN A 49 -13.69 12.34 4.42
N PRO A 50 -14.27 11.55 5.34
CA PRO A 50 -14.88 10.27 5.01
C PRO A 50 -16.11 10.46 4.11
N VAL A 51 -16.16 9.65 3.05
CA VAL A 51 -17.29 9.60 2.11
C VAL A 51 -18.14 8.37 2.38
N ARG A 52 -17.47 7.23 2.57
CA ARG A 52 -18.11 5.95 2.89
C ARG A 52 -17.20 5.17 3.83
N THR A 53 -17.77 4.58 4.86
CA THR A 53 -17.04 3.81 5.86
C THR A 53 -17.66 2.42 5.99
N ALA A 54 -16.83 1.40 5.90
CA ALA A 54 -17.14 0.04 6.29
C ALA A 54 -16.54 -0.23 7.68
N ARG A 55 -17.25 -1.02 8.49
CA ARG A 55 -16.79 -1.43 9.82
C ARG A 55 -16.91 -2.93 9.96
N PHE A 56 -15.84 -3.55 10.46
CA PHE A 56 -15.75 -4.98 10.69
C PHE A 56 -15.38 -5.24 12.14
N MET A 57 -16.00 -6.24 12.77
CA MET A 57 -15.55 -6.69 14.09
C MET A 57 -14.15 -7.27 13.93
N ALA A 58 -13.16 -6.72 14.63
CA ALA A 58 -11.76 -7.12 14.46
C ALA A 58 -11.56 -8.62 14.76
N THR A 59 -12.34 -9.18 15.67
CA THR A 59 -12.32 -10.60 16.03
C THR A 59 -12.76 -11.54 14.90
N ARG A 60 -13.44 -11.03 13.87
CA ARG A 60 -13.90 -11.80 12.71
C ARG A 60 -13.12 -11.50 11.44
N VAL A 61 -12.22 -10.52 11.45
CA VAL A 61 -11.37 -10.23 10.28
C VAL A 61 -10.28 -11.30 10.23
N VAL A 62 -10.29 -12.09 9.17
CA VAL A 62 -9.31 -13.16 8.91
C VAL A 62 -8.11 -12.59 8.16
N ALA A 63 -8.36 -11.67 7.21
CA ALA A 63 -7.31 -10.99 6.46
C ALA A 63 -7.77 -9.59 6.03
N MET A 64 -6.79 -8.70 5.87
CA MET A 64 -6.96 -7.39 5.27
C MET A 64 -5.78 -7.17 4.31
N ILE A 65 -6.09 -6.98 3.03
CA ILE A 65 -5.11 -6.84 1.96
C ILE A 65 -5.23 -5.43 1.38
N GLU A 66 -4.14 -4.68 1.45
CA GLU A 66 -4.03 -3.38 0.82
C GLU A 66 -3.44 -3.55 -0.58
N HIS A 67 -4.12 -2.97 -1.56
CA HIS A 67 -3.69 -2.91 -2.96
C HIS A 67 -3.42 -1.45 -3.31
N PRO A 68 -2.21 -0.94 -2.98
CA PRO A 68 -1.78 0.37 -3.45
C PRO A 68 -1.63 0.34 -4.97
N LEU A 69 -1.81 1.48 -5.62
CA LEU A 69 -1.57 1.56 -7.06
C LEU A 69 -0.09 1.60 -7.41
N ASP A 70 0.23 1.04 -8.58
CA ASP A 70 1.54 1.12 -9.23
C ASP A 70 1.91 2.60 -9.45
N GLY A 71 2.63 3.17 -8.50
CA GLY A 71 2.90 4.61 -8.38
C GLY A 71 3.47 4.98 -7.02
N ASP A 72 3.10 4.20 -5.99
CA ASP A 72 3.71 4.20 -4.64
C ASP A 72 4.61 2.97 -4.44
N GLU A 73 5.27 2.51 -5.51
CA GLU A 73 6.42 1.61 -5.36
C GLU A 73 7.53 2.41 -4.67
N GLU A 74 7.65 2.23 -3.36
CA GLU A 74 8.81 2.68 -2.60
C GLU A 74 10.05 2.10 -3.32
N PRO A 75 11.00 2.93 -3.79
CA PRO A 75 12.10 2.44 -4.59
C PRO A 75 12.83 1.38 -3.76
N ASP A 76 12.88 0.16 -4.29
CA ASP A 76 13.49 -1.00 -3.64
C ASP A 76 14.85 -0.61 -3.05
N ALA A 77 14.87 -0.39 -1.73
CA ALA A 77 16.08 -0.03 -0.98
C ALA A 77 17.09 -1.18 -0.97
N ARG A 78 16.76 -2.32 -1.62
CA ARG A 78 17.61 -3.49 -1.78
C ARG A 78 18.12 -3.71 -3.21
N ALA A 79 18.08 -2.70 -4.07
CA ALA A 79 18.98 -2.69 -5.21
C ALA A 79 20.40 -2.30 -4.72
N PRO A 80 21.40 -3.21 -4.72
CA PRO A 80 22.76 -2.80 -4.45
C PRO A 80 23.12 -1.77 -5.53
N ARG A 81 23.44 -0.54 -5.09
CA ARG A 81 23.99 0.48 -5.98
C ARG A 81 25.25 -0.13 -6.59
N ALA A 82 25.13 -0.65 -7.79
CA ALA A 82 26.26 -1.09 -8.58
C ALA A 82 27.15 0.13 -8.70
N ARG A 83 28.21 0.14 -7.89
CA ARG A 83 29.28 1.12 -7.97
C ARG A 83 29.78 1.01 -9.39
N ARG A 84 29.40 1.96 -10.25
CA ARG A 84 30.01 2.12 -11.57
C ARG A 84 31.50 2.29 -11.31
N VAL A 85 32.26 1.21 -11.52
CA VAL A 85 33.69 1.31 -11.70
C VAL A 85 33.85 1.89 -13.09
N SER A 86 34.20 3.17 -13.16
CA SER A 86 34.59 3.79 -14.43
C SER A 86 35.86 3.10 -14.92
N PRO A 87 35.87 2.50 -16.13
CA PRO A 87 37.09 2.03 -16.75
C PRO A 87 37.75 3.22 -17.45
N ASP A 88 38.31 4.15 -16.67
CA ASP A 88 39.05 5.30 -17.20
C ASP A 88 40.22 5.64 -16.27
N GLN A 89 41.14 4.69 -16.15
CA GLN A 89 42.50 4.94 -15.65
C GLN A 89 43.49 4.23 -16.59
N GLU A 90 43.50 4.63 -17.86
CA GLU A 90 44.73 4.58 -18.65
C GLU A 90 45.52 5.86 -18.39
N GLY A 91 46.81 5.71 -18.06
CA GLY A 91 47.82 6.72 -18.40
C GLY A 91 48.29 7.68 -17.31
N LEU A 92 49.10 7.20 -16.37
CA LEU A 92 50.25 7.93 -15.79
C LEU A 92 51.30 6.84 -15.49
N GLY A 93 52.36 6.66 -16.27
CA GLY A 93 53.46 7.62 -16.37
C GLY A 93 54.38 7.42 -15.17
N LEU A 94 55.37 6.53 -15.27
CA LEU A 94 56.50 6.45 -14.35
C LEU A 94 57.75 6.06 -15.14
N ASP A 95 58.49 7.10 -15.51
CA ASP A 95 59.94 7.07 -15.68
C ASP A 95 60.62 6.44 -14.46
N VAL A 96 61.44 5.41 -14.69
CA VAL A 96 62.72 5.14 -14.00
C VAL A 96 63.65 4.44 -14.99
#